data_AF-A0A133UWU2-F1
#
_entry.id   AF-A0A133UWU2-F1
#
_cell.length_a   1.000
_cell.length_b   1.000
_cell.length_c   1.000
_cell.angle_alpha   90.00
_cell.angle_beta   90.00
_cell.angle_gamma   90.00
#
_symmetry.space_group_name_H-M   'P 1'
#
loop_
_entity.id
_entity.type
_entity.pdbx_description
1 polymer ?
#
loop_
_entity_poly.entity_id
_entity_poly.type
_entity_poly.pdbx_seq_one_letter_code
_entity_poly.pdbx_strand_id
1 'polypeptide(L)'
;MVNGTVVGAVEEKLRDRLNRFPLVVWFDPTGQYLDVVDHLELSENFLKYDGSFLEIRHKIEREDPEFKKSWAIYVPESKKNSQWLREFWQIGTEMEIPAKSLLRELGFIIGRKHRKDLENEKLNTDIVNFPNEYLNREDYDSKRIVKAHIKNALGIDSFDFFLVTAKFLDDPDLVGKKLREKGKVIDFIKLLSEKYGIATETEDLADFRSELIRSLFLGEFVFRSKLGLRRFEKILPAKDKRSNCAHFIRRWQDTKKYEEAFLKAHREFQEKYDDITEPEHSIGKLTKVSGLKSVDDFLLKRVDKKFENGEKVDIEELSKIVEKRKKLFWGQREPGRNGGDWDYLYHVSECLKMIDNGYPKNEFGKIIDYYTDEGWRIDHEFRKAAEIRNSISLIEKAKSHLESKYYQYLREINDCFSESFSISNSSIPPQSKVFETIEEGSAIIIVDALRYELAQDLIGDKEVRPYLVH
;
A
#
# COMPACT_ATOMS: atom_id res chain seq x y z
N MET A 1 -26.57 -3.28 7.80
CA MET A 1 -27.40 -3.24 9.01
C MET A 1 -28.48 -2.21 8.76
N VAL A 2 -29.73 -2.65 8.65
CA VAL A 2 -30.87 -1.77 8.48
C VAL A 2 -31.27 -1.19 9.85
N ASN A 3 -31.73 0.06 9.86
CA ASN A 3 -32.03 0.75 11.11
C ASN A 3 -33.31 0.20 11.74
N GLY A 4 -33.18 -0.58 12.81
CA GLY A 4 -34.33 -1.16 13.52
C GLY A 4 -35.35 -0.12 14.02
N THR A 5 -34.92 1.11 14.27
CA THR A 5 -35.81 2.24 14.62
C THR A 5 -36.70 2.63 13.45
N VAL A 6 -36.16 2.63 12.23
CA VAL A 6 -36.91 2.99 11.02
C VAL A 6 -37.84 1.86 10.60
N VAL A 7 -37.37 0.60 10.69
CA VAL A 7 -38.19 -0.60 10.48
C VAL A 7 -39.41 -0.56 11.41
N GLY A 8 -39.20 -0.39 12.71
CA GLY A 8 -40.30 -0.35 13.69
C GLY A 8 -41.27 0.81 13.46
N ALA A 9 -40.78 1.98 13.03
CA ALA A 9 -41.64 3.13 12.74
C ALA A 9 -42.49 2.94 11.46
N VAL A 10 -41.94 2.26 10.44
CA VAL A 10 -42.68 1.87 9.24
C VAL A 10 -43.73 0.82 9.60
N GLU A 11 -43.38 -0.19 10.40
CA GLU A 11 -44.32 -1.20 10.90
C GLU A 11 -45.47 -0.57 11.69
N GLU A 12 -45.19 0.36 12.60
CA GLU A 12 -46.20 1.04 13.41
C GLU A 12 -47.19 1.80 12.51
N LYS A 13 -46.69 2.53 11.50
CA LYS A 13 -47.54 3.24 10.53
C LYS A 13 -48.37 2.28 9.69
N LEU A 14 -47.80 1.15 9.25
CA LEU A 14 -48.53 0.14 8.50
C LEU A 14 -49.61 -0.51 9.37
N ARG A 15 -49.31 -0.86 10.63
CA ARG A 15 -50.28 -1.43 11.58
C ARG A 15 -51.41 -0.44 11.90
N ASP A 16 -51.13 0.84 12.14
CA ASP A 16 -52.18 1.84 12.38
C ASP A 16 -53.14 1.96 11.18
N ARG A 17 -52.63 1.83 9.96
CA ARG A 17 -53.46 1.84 8.74
C ARG A 17 -54.24 0.53 8.58
N LEU A 18 -53.61 -0.62 8.79
CA LEU A 18 -54.24 -1.94 8.67
C LEU A 18 -55.31 -2.18 9.75
N ASN A 19 -55.23 -1.51 10.90
CA ASN A 19 -56.27 -1.52 11.91
C ASN A 19 -57.57 -0.82 11.49
N ARG A 20 -57.50 0.07 10.49
CA ARG A 20 -58.63 0.86 10.00
C ARG A 20 -59.14 0.39 8.64
N PHE A 21 -58.27 -0.23 7.85
CA PHE A 21 -58.56 -0.69 6.50
C PHE A 21 -58.03 -2.12 6.31
N PRO A 22 -58.81 -3.04 5.72
CA PRO A 22 -58.37 -4.41 5.48
C PRO A 22 -57.24 -4.50 4.44
N LEU A 23 -57.07 -3.45 3.62
CA LEU A 23 -56.06 -3.42 2.58
C LEU A 23 -55.33 -2.08 2.56
N VAL A 24 -54.01 -2.11 2.47
CA VAL A 24 -53.16 -0.93 2.39
C VAL A 24 -52.20 -1.08 1.22
N VAL A 25 -52.28 -0.18 0.24
CA VAL A 25 -51.30 -0.09 -0.85
C VAL A 25 -50.32 1.03 -0.51
N TRP A 26 -49.09 0.65 -0.22
CA TRP A 26 -48.01 1.56 0.09
C TRP A 26 -47.18 1.85 -1.17
N PHE A 27 -47.26 3.09 -1.64
CA PHE A 27 -46.45 3.58 -2.74
C PHE A 27 -45.13 4.17 -2.26
N ASP A 28 -44.05 3.79 -2.95
CA ASP A 28 -42.71 4.36 -2.80
C ASP A 28 -42.11 4.60 -4.20
N PRO A 29 -42.56 5.65 -4.92
CA PRO A 29 -42.08 5.94 -6.27
C PRO A 29 -40.57 6.17 -6.34
N THR A 30 -39.93 6.46 -5.20
CA THR A 30 -38.51 6.75 -5.08
C THR A 30 -37.65 5.55 -4.66
N GLY A 31 -38.28 4.41 -4.32
CA GLY A 31 -37.61 3.21 -3.84
C GLY A 31 -36.80 3.37 -2.55
N GLN A 32 -37.13 4.38 -1.73
CA GLN A 32 -36.46 4.73 -0.47
C GLN A 32 -36.42 3.60 0.55
N TYR A 33 -37.37 2.68 0.49
CA TYR A 33 -37.54 1.63 1.49
C TYR A 33 -37.20 0.23 0.98
N LEU A 34 -36.70 0.07 -0.25
CA LEU A 34 -36.44 -1.23 -0.89
C LEU A 34 -35.66 -2.23 0.01
N ASP A 35 -34.68 -1.74 0.76
CA ASP A 35 -33.89 -2.52 1.72
C ASP A 35 -34.60 -2.72 3.07
N VAL A 36 -35.49 -1.80 3.49
CA VAL A 36 -36.28 -1.92 4.73
C VAL A 36 -37.36 -2.98 4.59
N VAL A 37 -37.99 -3.05 3.42
CA VAL A 37 -39.15 -3.91 3.21
C VAL A 37 -38.86 -5.38 3.51
N ASP A 38 -37.62 -5.80 3.23
CA ASP A 38 -37.17 -7.18 3.44
C ASP A 38 -36.90 -7.51 4.93
N HIS A 39 -36.98 -6.51 5.81
CA HIS A 39 -36.79 -6.62 7.25
C HIS A 39 -38.04 -6.30 8.06
N LEU A 40 -39.19 -6.07 7.42
CA LEU A 40 -40.45 -5.84 8.12
C LEU A 40 -40.99 -7.15 8.69
N GLU A 41 -41.27 -7.16 9.99
CA GLU A 41 -41.94 -8.25 10.69
C GLU A 41 -43.40 -7.86 10.97
N LEU A 42 -44.22 -7.96 9.93
CA LEU A 42 -45.67 -7.76 10.03
C LEU A 42 -46.38 -9.09 10.36
N SER A 43 -47.33 -9.04 11.28
CA SER A 43 -48.25 -10.15 11.57
C SER A 43 -49.26 -10.36 10.45
N GLU A 44 -49.46 -9.33 9.62
CA GLU A 44 -50.40 -9.27 8.52
C GLU A 44 -49.78 -9.80 7.22
N ASN A 45 -50.62 -10.07 6.21
CA ASN A 45 -50.12 -10.57 4.94
C ASN A 45 -49.42 -9.46 4.16
N PHE A 46 -48.09 -9.57 4.04
CA PHE A 46 -47.27 -8.58 3.36
C PHE A 46 -46.85 -9.05 1.96
N LEU A 47 -47.07 -8.22 0.94
CA LEU A 47 -46.67 -8.48 -0.44
C LEU A 47 -45.79 -7.34 -0.97
N LYS A 48 -44.64 -7.71 -1.52
CA LYS A 48 -43.74 -6.80 -2.24
C LYS A 48 -43.97 -6.96 -3.73
N TYR A 49 -44.11 -5.86 -4.46
CA TYR A 49 -44.07 -5.90 -5.92
C TYR A 49 -42.68 -6.29 -6.42
N ASP A 50 -42.66 -7.31 -7.27
CA ASP A 50 -41.48 -7.94 -7.86
C ASP A 50 -41.49 -7.93 -9.40
N GLY A 51 -42.43 -7.19 -10.01
CA GLY A 51 -42.51 -7.01 -11.47
C GLY A 51 -43.87 -7.36 -12.09
N SER A 52 -44.83 -7.89 -11.33
CA SER A 52 -46.15 -8.26 -11.84
C SER A 52 -47.30 -7.87 -10.90
N PHE A 53 -48.11 -6.89 -11.30
CA PHE A 53 -49.33 -6.53 -10.57
C PHE A 53 -50.41 -7.62 -10.66
N LEU A 54 -50.42 -8.40 -11.74
CA LEU A 54 -51.36 -9.50 -11.93
C LEU A 54 -51.11 -10.64 -10.95
N GLU A 55 -49.85 -10.89 -10.59
CA GLU A 55 -49.50 -11.92 -9.60
C GLU A 55 -49.98 -11.53 -8.19
N ILE A 56 -49.76 -10.27 -7.79
CA ILE A 56 -50.30 -9.72 -6.54
C ILE A 56 -51.83 -9.89 -6.51
N ARG A 57 -52.50 -9.51 -7.60
CA ARG A 57 -53.95 -9.58 -7.72
C ARG A 57 -54.46 -11.01 -7.62
N HIS A 58 -53.88 -11.91 -8.40
CA HIS A 58 -54.24 -13.32 -8.41
C HIS A 58 -54.06 -13.97 -7.04
N LYS A 59 -52.99 -13.62 -6.31
CA LYS A 59 -52.72 -14.14 -4.97
C LYS A 59 -53.81 -13.73 -3.97
N ILE A 60 -54.16 -12.44 -3.93
CA ILE A 60 -55.18 -11.93 -3.01
C ILE A 60 -56.56 -12.48 -3.35
N GLU A 61 -56.98 -12.41 -4.62
CA GLU A 61 -58.30 -12.89 -5.05
C GLU A 61 -58.49 -14.39 -4.79
N ARG A 62 -57.41 -15.19 -4.83
CA ARG A 62 -57.46 -16.61 -4.54
C ARG A 62 -57.49 -16.92 -3.04
N GLU A 63 -56.71 -16.19 -2.24
CA GLU A 63 -56.51 -16.49 -0.81
C GLU A 63 -57.49 -15.77 0.12
N ASP A 64 -58.09 -14.69 -0.37
CA ASP A 64 -59.01 -13.83 0.38
C ASP A 64 -59.96 -13.05 -0.56
N PRO A 65 -60.85 -13.74 -1.30
CA PRO A 65 -61.75 -13.11 -2.28
C PRO A 65 -62.73 -12.10 -1.68
N GLU A 66 -63.01 -12.20 -0.38
CA GLU A 66 -63.91 -11.29 0.35
C GLU A 66 -63.16 -10.22 1.16
N PHE A 67 -61.83 -10.13 1.03
CA PHE A 67 -60.97 -9.16 1.72
C PHE A 67 -61.17 -9.14 3.25
N LYS A 68 -61.29 -10.32 3.86
CA LYS A 68 -61.50 -10.50 5.31
C LYS A 68 -60.20 -10.44 6.12
N LYS A 69 -59.04 -10.61 5.47
CA LYS A 69 -57.73 -10.53 6.10
C LYS A 69 -57.11 -9.14 5.88
N SER A 70 -56.16 -8.79 6.73
CA SER A 70 -55.35 -7.58 6.57
C SER A 70 -54.19 -7.82 5.60
N TRP A 71 -54.03 -6.96 4.61
CA TRP A 71 -52.96 -7.02 3.62
C TRP A 71 -52.25 -5.68 3.44
N ALA A 72 -50.92 -5.70 3.47
CA ALA A 72 -50.08 -4.58 3.06
C ALA A 72 -49.33 -4.92 1.77
N ILE A 73 -49.44 -4.04 0.78
CA ILE A 73 -48.82 -4.20 -0.54
C ILE A 73 -47.83 -3.07 -0.74
N TYR A 74 -46.54 -3.39 -0.81
CA TYR A 74 -45.49 -2.42 -1.14
C TYR A 74 -45.26 -2.35 -2.65
N VAL A 75 -45.31 -1.13 -3.18
CA VAL A 75 -45.18 -0.84 -4.60
C VAL A 75 -44.11 0.24 -4.81
N PRO A 76 -42.91 -0.11 -5.32
CA PRO A 76 -41.84 0.84 -5.60
C PRO A 76 -42.06 1.63 -6.90
N GLU A 77 -43.31 2.00 -7.18
CA GLU A 77 -43.73 2.74 -8.37
C GLU A 77 -44.73 3.84 -8.00
N SER A 78 -44.89 4.82 -8.89
CA SER A 78 -45.92 5.83 -8.72
C SER A 78 -47.32 5.25 -8.93
N LYS A 79 -48.31 5.78 -8.20
CA LYS A 79 -49.73 5.45 -8.38
C LYS A 79 -50.20 5.49 -9.83
N LYS A 80 -49.64 6.39 -10.65
CA LYS A 80 -49.98 6.52 -12.08
C LYS A 80 -49.60 5.27 -12.88
N ASN A 81 -48.52 4.59 -12.50
CA ASN A 81 -48.04 3.38 -13.18
C ASN A 81 -48.71 2.11 -12.64
N SER A 82 -49.25 2.17 -11.42
CA SER A 82 -49.83 1.01 -10.72
C SER A 82 -51.35 0.89 -10.84
N GLN A 83 -51.97 1.39 -11.92
CA GLN A 83 -53.45 1.41 -12.10
C GLN A 83 -54.10 0.02 -12.05
N TRP A 84 -53.33 -1.05 -12.23
CA TRP A 84 -53.78 -2.43 -12.07
C TRP A 84 -54.26 -2.78 -10.65
N LEU A 85 -53.76 -2.06 -9.63
CA LEU A 85 -54.20 -2.22 -8.24
C LEU A 85 -55.29 -1.19 -7.86
N ARG A 86 -55.94 -0.52 -8.83
CA ARG A 86 -56.88 0.56 -8.53
C ARG A 86 -58.03 0.16 -7.64
N GLU A 87 -58.59 -1.01 -7.89
CA GLU A 87 -59.69 -1.58 -7.10
C GLU A 87 -59.26 -1.82 -5.66
N PHE A 88 -57.99 -2.17 -5.44
CA PHE A 88 -57.45 -2.58 -4.15
C PHE A 88 -57.32 -1.38 -3.19
N TRP A 89 -56.75 -0.27 -3.63
CA TRP A 89 -56.73 0.94 -2.78
C TRP A 89 -58.09 1.67 -2.73
N GLN A 90 -59.04 1.34 -3.60
CA GLN A 90 -60.43 1.81 -3.47
C GLN A 90 -61.22 1.04 -2.40
N ILE A 91 -60.96 -0.27 -2.27
CA ILE A 91 -61.54 -1.12 -1.23
C ILE A 91 -60.90 -0.83 0.14
N GLY A 92 -59.58 -0.64 0.15
CA GLY A 92 -58.83 -0.30 1.36
C GLY A 92 -58.41 1.16 1.42
N THR A 93 -57.11 1.39 1.43
CA THR A 93 -56.53 2.73 1.41
C THR A 93 -55.16 2.74 0.71
N GLU A 94 -54.72 3.94 0.34
CA GLU A 94 -53.37 4.19 -0.15
C GLU A 94 -52.55 4.94 0.91
N MET A 95 -51.24 4.70 0.90
CA MET A 95 -50.33 5.48 1.71
C MET A 95 -48.99 5.71 1.01
N GLU A 96 -48.38 6.83 1.35
CA GLU A 96 -46.98 7.12 1.08
C GLU A 96 -46.34 7.47 2.42
N ILE A 97 -45.11 6.99 2.66
CA ILE A 97 -44.32 7.37 3.82
C ILE A 97 -43.11 8.16 3.33
N PRO A 98 -43.19 9.50 3.24
CA PRO A 98 -42.03 10.29 2.84
C PRO A 98 -40.91 10.12 3.88
N ALA A 99 -39.70 9.67 3.48
CA ALA A 99 -38.59 9.45 4.41
C ALA A 99 -38.32 10.70 5.26
N LYS A 100 -38.34 11.88 4.65
CA LYS A 100 -38.15 13.17 5.35
C LYS A 100 -39.13 13.39 6.50
N SER A 101 -40.40 12.97 6.34
CA SER A 101 -41.43 13.14 7.38
C SER A 101 -41.23 12.13 8.49
N LEU A 102 -41.05 10.85 8.13
CA LEU A 102 -40.76 9.77 9.08
C LEU A 102 -39.53 10.10 9.94
N LEU A 103 -38.48 10.59 9.30
CA LEU A 103 -37.25 10.95 9.98
C LEU A 103 -37.45 12.12 10.96
N ARG A 104 -38.25 13.12 10.60
CA ARG A 104 -38.56 14.22 11.52
C ARG A 104 -39.35 13.74 12.75
N GLU A 105 -40.31 12.85 12.55
CA GLU A 105 -41.11 12.26 13.65
C GLU A 105 -40.23 11.47 14.61
N LEU A 106 -39.22 10.77 14.10
CA LEU A 106 -38.20 10.08 14.89
C LEU A 106 -37.19 11.02 15.57
N GLY A 107 -37.40 12.35 15.50
CA GLY A 107 -36.58 13.35 16.19
C GLY A 107 -35.33 13.80 15.43
N PHE A 108 -35.15 13.42 14.16
CA PHE A 108 -33.96 13.80 13.40
C PHE A 108 -33.98 15.29 13.00
N ILE A 109 -32.98 16.06 13.45
CA ILE A 109 -32.80 17.47 13.10
C ILE A 109 -31.93 17.60 11.85
N ILE A 110 -32.54 17.98 10.74
CA ILE A 110 -31.85 18.20 9.47
C ILE A 110 -31.47 19.69 9.37
N GLY A 111 -30.16 19.99 9.40
CA GLY A 111 -29.64 21.35 9.24
C GLY A 111 -30.03 21.99 7.90
N ARG A 112 -30.26 23.32 7.89
CA ARG A 112 -30.69 24.09 6.70
C ARG A 112 -29.80 23.89 5.46
N LYS A 113 -28.51 23.62 5.66
CA LYS A 113 -27.51 23.42 4.59
C LYS A 113 -27.74 22.14 3.76
N HIS A 114 -28.48 21.18 4.31
CA HIS A 114 -28.67 19.84 3.73
C HIS A 114 -30.10 19.56 3.28
N ARG A 115 -30.96 20.59 3.30
CA ARG A 115 -32.35 20.50 2.88
C ARG A 115 -32.48 20.14 1.39
N LYS A 116 -31.54 20.62 0.56
CA LYS A 116 -31.42 20.28 -0.87
C LYS A 116 -30.88 18.87 -1.10
N ASP A 117 -30.07 18.34 -0.18
CA ASP A 117 -29.51 16.99 -0.29
C ASP A 117 -30.60 15.92 -0.06
N LEU A 118 -31.65 16.24 0.72
CA LEU A 118 -32.86 15.41 0.91
C LEU A 118 -33.91 15.57 -0.20
N GLU A 119 -33.79 16.63 -1.02
CA GLU A 119 -34.57 16.77 -2.25
C GLU A 119 -33.97 15.90 -3.37
N ASN A 120 -32.77 15.35 -3.15
CA ASN A 120 -32.14 14.37 -4.03
C ASN A 120 -32.61 12.95 -3.66
N GLU A 121 -33.39 12.34 -4.54
CA GLU A 121 -34.01 11.02 -4.34
C GLU A 121 -33.00 9.91 -3.98
N LYS A 122 -31.74 10.02 -4.44
CA LYS A 122 -30.65 9.06 -4.14
C LYS A 122 -30.17 9.08 -2.69
N LEU A 123 -30.33 10.18 -1.95
CA LEU A 123 -29.89 10.27 -0.55
C LEU A 123 -30.97 9.79 0.41
N ASN A 124 -32.25 9.78 0.00
CA ASN A 124 -33.35 9.35 0.86
C ASN A 124 -33.37 7.82 1.06
N THR A 125 -32.98 7.04 0.04
CA THR A 125 -32.72 5.59 0.15
C THR A 125 -31.62 5.27 1.17
N ASP A 126 -30.64 6.16 1.25
CA ASP A 126 -29.49 6.01 2.13
C ASP A 126 -29.85 6.25 3.60
N ILE A 127 -30.69 7.25 3.91
CA ILE A 127 -30.96 7.70 5.30
C ILE A 127 -31.73 6.66 6.14
N VAL A 128 -32.63 5.93 5.49
CA VAL A 128 -33.44 4.87 6.10
C VAL A 128 -32.55 3.69 6.58
N ASN A 129 -31.35 3.54 6.02
CA ASN A 129 -30.37 2.49 6.33
C ASN A 129 -29.25 2.91 7.32
N PHE A 130 -29.35 4.07 7.98
CA PHE A 130 -28.26 4.58 8.84
C PHE A 130 -28.14 3.87 10.19
N PRO A 131 -26.92 3.59 10.68
CA PRO A 131 -26.69 3.24 12.08
C PRO A 131 -27.02 4.42 13.02
N ASN A 132 -27.68 4.13 14.14
CA ASN A 132 -28.08 5.10 15.18
C ASN A 132 -26.94 6.03 15.66
N GLU A 133 -25.68 5.58 15.55
CA GLU A 133 -24.48 6.29 15.99
C GLU A 133 -24.19 7.61 15.24
N TYR A 134 -24.73 7.79 14.04
CA TYR A 134 -24.47 8.97 13.20
C TYR A 134 -25.56 10.04 13.27
N LEU A 135 -26.65 9.78 14.02
CA LEU A 135 -27.91 10.52 13.90
C LEU A 135 -28.18 11.54 15.02
N ASN A 136 -27.22 11.77 15.92
CA ASN A 136 -27.39 12.63 17.12
C ASN A 136 -26.40 13.80 17.23
N ARG A 137 -25.86 14.35 16.13
CA ARG A 137 -24.97 15.54 16.21
C ARG A 137 -25.35 16.61 15.20
N GLU A 138 -25.34 17.86 15.66
CA GLU A 138 -25.55 19.08 14.87
C GLU A 138 -24.62 19.22 13.65
N ASP A 139 -23.55 18.41 13.59
CA ASP A 139 -22.59 18.32 12.50
C ASP A 139 -22.95 17.23 11.47
N TYR A 140 -23.99 17.50 10.69
CA TYR A 140 -24.28 16.77 9.46
C TYR A 140 -23.19 17.09 8.41
N ASP A 141 -22.47 16.06 7.93
CA ASP A 141 -21.46 16.18 6.86
C ASP A 141 -21.73 15.12 5.80
N SER A 142 -22.13 15.54 4.59
CA SER A 142 -22.41 14.66 3.45
C SER A 142 -21.23 13.74 3.10
N LYS A 143 -19.99 14.14 3.44
CA LYS A 143 -18.81 13.27 3.26
C LYS A 143 -18.77 12.11 4.25
N ARG A 144 -19.32 12.25 5.45
CA ARG A 144 -19.42 11.14 6.42
C ARG A 144 -20.40 10.07 5.94
N ILE A 145 -21.48 10.50 5.30
CA ILE A 145 -22.48 9.61 4.68
C ILE A 145 -21.82 8.78 3.58
N VAL A 146 -21.21 9.44 2.58
CA VAL A 146 -20.53 8.76 1.47
C VAL A 146 -19.49 7.74 1.98
N LYS A 147 -18.71 8.11 3.01
CA LYS A 147 -17.76 7.22 3.66
C LYS A 147 -18.45 6.00 4.30
N ALA A 148 -19.55 6.19 5.02
CA ALA A 148 -20.31 5.10 5.63
C ALA A 148 -20.88 4.14 4.57
N HIS A 149 -21.38 4.65 3.44
CA HIS A 149 -21.88 3.81 2.35
C HIS A 149 -20.78 3.00 1.68
N ILE A 150 -19.64 3.64 1.36
CA ILE A 150 -18.48 2.93 0.80
C ILE A 150 -17.97 1.89 1.81
N LYS A 151 -17.89 2.26 3.10
CA LYS A 151 -17.52 1.33 4.17
C LYS A 151 -18.40 0.08 4.16
N ASN A 152 -19.71 0.28 4.15
CA ASN A 152 -20.70 -0.80 4.18
C ASN A 152 -20.66 -1.64 2.89
N ALA A 153 -20.58 -1.00 1.73
CA ALA A 153 -20.47 -1.69 0.44
C ALA A 153 -19.22 -2.59 0.39
N LEU A 154 -18.11 -2.12 0.97
CA LEU A 154 -16.86 -2.87 0.97
C LEU A 154 -16.73 -3.86 2.13
N GLY A 155 -17.65 -3.85 3.10
CA GLY A 155 -17.58 -4.67 4.32
C GLY A 155 -16.32 -4.37 5.13
N ILE A 156 -16.09 -3.10 5.46
CA ILE A 156 -14.96 -2.64 6.28
C ILE A 156 -15.50 -2.17 7.64
N ASP A 157 -14.85 -2.51 8.75
CA ASP A 157 -15.38 -2.18 10.08
C ASP A 157 -15.32 -0.67 10.39
N SER A 158 -14.17 -0.06 10.10
CA SER A 158 -13.90 1.38 10.25
C SER A 158 -13.44 1.99 8.94
N PHE A 159 -14.00 3.15 8.56
CA PHE A 159 -13.57 3.82 7.33
C PHE A 159 -12.13 4.34 7.46
N ASP A 160 -11.22 3.73 6.71
CA ASP A 160 -9.83 4.16 6.56
C ASP A 160 -9.55 4.31 5.06
N PHE A 161 -9.12 5.51 4.66
CA PHE A 161 -8.78 5.79 3.27
C PHE A 161 -7.72 4.83 2.72
N PHE A 162 -6.74 4.44 3.53
CA PHE A 162 -5.74 3.47 3.10
C PHE A 162 -6.39 2.12 2.79
N LEU A 163 -7.21 1.57 3.69
CA LEU A 163 -7.84 0.27 3.49
C LEU A 163 -8.77 0.27 2.29
N VAL A 164 -9.55 1.34 2.12
CA VAL A 164 -10.47 1.51 1.00
C VAL A 164 -9.71 1.55 -0.32
N THR A 165 -8.65 2.37 -0.40
CA THR A 165 -7.83 2.50 -1.61
C THR A 165 -7.03 1.22 -1.89
N ALA A 166 -6.38 0.64 -0.89
CA ALA A 166 -5.58 -0.58 -1.05
C ALA A 166 -6.45 -1.77 -1.50
N LYS A 167 -7.64 -1.96 -0.90
CA LYS A 167 -8.58 -3.02 -1.29
C LYS A 167 -9.04 -2.87 -2.74
N PHE A 168 -9.25 -1.65 -3.22
CA PHE A 168 -9.58 -1.38 -4.62
C PHE A 168 -8.43 -1.68 -5.57
N LEU A 169 -7.20 -1.36 -5.19
CA LEU A 169 -6.03 -1.63 -6.03
C LEU A 169 -5.64 -3.11 -6.04
N ASP A 170 -5.95 -3.83 -4.96
CA ASP A 170 -5.75 -5.27 -4.78
C ASP A 170 -6.73 -6.12 -5.61
N ASP A 171 -8.03 -5.84 -5.49
CA ASP A 171 -9.08 -6.54 -6.23
C ASP A 171 -10.10 -5.54 -6.81
N PRO A 172 -9.78 -4.89 -7.95
CA PRO A 172 -10.64 -3.88 -8.53
C PRO A 172 -11.97 -4.44 -9.04
N ASP A 173 -12.02 -5.70 -9.44
CA ASP A 173 -13.22 -6.34 -9.97
C ASP A 173 -14.23 -6.62 -8.87
N LEU A 174 -13.80 -7.20 -7.76
CA LEU A 174 -14.67 -7.45 -6.60
C LEU A 174 -15.16 -6.15 -5.98
N VAL A 175 -14.26 -5.17 -5.81
CA VAL A 175 -14.62 -3.85 -5.29
C VAL A 175 -15.58 -3.13 -6.25
N GLY A 176 -15.30 -3.17 -7.55
CA GLY A 176 -16.15 -2.58 -8.57
C GLY A 176 -17.54 -3.21 -8.60
N LYS A 177 -17.65 -4.53 -8.48
CA LYS A 177 -18.92 -5.24 -8.37
C LYS A 177 -19.74 -4.74 -7.17
N LYS A 178 -19.13 -4.70 -5.98
CA LYS A 178 -19.78 -4.22 -4.74
C LYS A 178 -20.23 -2.75 -4.83
N LEU A 179 -19.40 -1.89 -5.44
CA LEU A 179 -19.74 -0.48 -5.63
C LEU A 179 -20.87 -0.29 -6.66
N ARG A 180 -20.90 -1.10 -7.73
CA ARG A 180 -21.99 -1.09 -8.73
C ARG A 180 -23.31 -1.58 -8.15
N GLU A 181 -23.30 -2.69 -7.41
CA GLU A 181 -24.49 -3.23 -6.72
C GLU A 181 -25.13 -2.20 -5.77
N LYS A 182 -24.32 -1.31 -5.18
CA LYS A 182 -24.80 -0.25 -4.28
C LYS A 182 -24.91 1.13 -4.95
N GLY A 183 -24.66 1.24 -6.25
CA GLY A 183 -24.74 2.50 -7.00
C GLY A 183 -23.77 3.59 -6.53
N LYS A 184 -22.63 3.23 -5.93
CA LYS A 184 -21.67 4.17 -5.29
C LYS A 184 -20.38 4.42 -6.08
N VAL A 185 -20.32 4.00 -7.34
CA VAL A 185 -19.12 4.15 -8.19
C VAL A 185 -18.67 5.61 -8.29
N ILE A 186 -19.58 6.51 -8.67
CA ILE A 186 -19.27 7.94 -8.86
C ILE A 186 -18.83 8.58 -7.53
N ASP A 187 -19.50 8.26 -6.42
CA ASP A 187 -19.16 8.79 -5.10
C ASP A 187 -17.79 8.30 -4.63
N PHE A 188 -17.45 7.04 -4.92
CA PHE A 188 -16.14 6.46 -4.65
C PHE A 188 -15.03 7.16 -5.43
N ILE A 189 -15.22 7.36 -6.74
CA ILE A 189 -14.28 8.09 -7.59
C ILE A 189 -14.07 9.51 -7.04
N LYS A 190 -15.16 10.26 -6.81
CA LYS A 190 -15.09 11.64 -6.25
C LYS A 190 -14.35 11.68 -4.92
N LEU A 191 -14.64 10.74 -4.02
CA LEU A 191 -14.04 10.68 -2.69
C LEU A 191 -12.52 10.44 -2.75
N LEU A 192 -12.07 9.52 -3.60
CA LEU A 192 -10.64 9.23 -3.76
C LEU A 192 -9.94 10.34 -4.56
N SER A 193 -10.58 10.90 -5.57
CA SER A 193 -10.08 12.06 -6.32
C SER A 193 -9.83 13.26 -5.43
N GLU A 194 -10.77 13.57 -4.53
CA GLU A 194 -10.58 14.65 -3.55
C GLU A 194 -9.42 14.35 -2.58
N LYS A 195 -9.33 13.10 -2.11
CA LYS A 195 -8.28 12.68 -1.16
C LYS A 195 -6.88 12.79 -1.75
N TYR A 196 -6.69 12.33 -2.99
CA TYR A 196 -5.39 12.26 -3.64
C TYR A 196 -5.13 13.41 -4.63
N GLY A 197 -6.08 14.32 -4.80
CA GLY A 197 -5.95 15.50 -5.65
C GLY A 197 -5.97 15.18 -7.14
N ILE A 198 -6.77 14.20 -7.55
CA ILE A 198 -6.87 13.74 -8.93
C ILE A 198 -7.91 14.59 -9.65
N ALA A 199 -7.50 15.26 -10.73
CA ALA A 199 -8.43 15.86 -11.67
C ALA A 199 -8.88 14.75 -12.65
N THR A 200 -10.07 14.19 -12.40
CA THR A 200 -10.65 13.12 -13.22
C THR A 200 -12.02 13.53 -13.74
N GLU A 201 -12.31 13.15 -14.97
CA GLU A 201 -13.62 13.28 -15.60
C GLU A 201 -14.24 11.90 -15.90
N THR A 202 -13.52 10.81 -15.59
CA THR A 202 -14.01 9.46 -15.86
C THR A 202 -15.01 9.01 -14.80
N GLU A 203 -16.03 8.27 -15.24
CA GLU A 203 -16.95 7.53 -14.39
C GLU A 203 -16.65 6.02 -14.42
N ASP A 204 -15.67 5.60 -15.21
CA ASP A 204 -15.22 4.21 -15.31
C ASP A 204 -14.14 3.88 -14.26
N LEU A 205 -14.29 2.74 -13.59
CA LEU A 205 -13.39 2.33 -12.52
C LEU A 205 -12.02 1.86 -13.02
N ALA A 206 -11.93 1.27 -14.22
CA ALA A 206 -10.66 0.80 -14.76
C ALA A 206 -9.78 1.98 -15.20
N ASP A 207 -10.39 2.97 -15.84
CA ASP A 207 -9.74 4.24 -16.19
C ASP A 207 -9.31 4.98 -14.91
N PHE A 208 -10.22 5.12 -13.95
CA PHE A 208 -9.92 5.77 -12.69
C PHE A 208 -8.79 5.08 -11.91
N ARG A 209 -8.74 3.74 -11.93
CA ARG A 209 -7.66 2.97 -11.31
C ARG A 209 -6.30 3.36 -11.90
N SER A 210 -6.21 3.49 -13.22
CA SER A 210 -4.98 3.90 -13.89
C SER A 210 -4.56 5.32 -13.47
N GLU A 211 -5.49 6.26 -13.39
CA GLU A 211 -5.23 7.63 -12.93
C GLU A 211 -4.82 7.70 -11.46
N LEU A 212 -5.42 6.86 -10.62
CA LEU A 212 -5.12 6.74 -9.20
C LEU A 212 -3.69 6.23 -8.99
N ILE A 213 -3.31 5.12 -9.62
CA ILE A 213 -1.95 4.57 -9.55
C ILE A 213 -0.93 5.64 -9.97
N ARG A 214 -1.17 6.27 -11.11
CA ARG A 214 -0.34 7.36 -11.65
C ARG A 214 -0.20 8.52 -10.67
N SER A 215 -1.30 8.96 -10.07
CA SER A 215 -1.32 10.09 -9.13
C SER A 215 -0.62 9.74 -7.81
N LEU A 216 -0.72 8.50 -7.34
CA LEU A 216 -0.06 8.04 -6.12
C LEU A 216 1.46 8.08 -6.27
N PHE A 217 2.00 7.49 -7.35
CA PHE A 217 3.45 7.45 -7.58
C PHE A 217 4.03 8.83 -7.93
N LEU A 218 3.43 9.58 -8.85
CA LEU A 218 3.90 10.93 -9.18
C LEU A 218 3.77 11.90 -7.99
N GLY A 219 2.69 11.77 -7.22
CA GLY A 219 2.46 12.56 -6.01
C GLY A 219 3.52 12.31 -4.95
N GLU A 220 3.87 11.04 -4.70
CA GLU A 220 4.94 10.66 -3.78
C GLU A 220 6.30 11.19 -4.25
N PHE A 221 6.64 10.97 -5.52
CA PHE A 221 7.90 11.42 -6.10
C PHE A 221 8.10 12.92 -5.89
N VAL A 222 7.15 13.75 -6.33
CA VAL A 222 7.26 15.22 -6.24
C VAL A 222 7.23 15.69 -4.79
N PHE A 223 6.43 15.06 -3.93
CA PHE A 223 6.35 15.44 -2.52
C PHE A 223 7.64 15.17 -1.76
N ARG A 224 8.25 14.00 -1.96
CA ARG A 224 9.44 13.55 -1.23
C ARG A 224 10.71 14.18 -1.78
N SER A 225 10.83 14.30 -3.09
CA SER A 225 12.01 14.87 -3.75
C SER A 225 12.03 16.41 -3.76
N LYS A 226 10.86 17.04 -3.69
CA LYS A 226 10.68 18.48 -3.95
C LYS A 226 11.15 18.89 -5.36
N LEU A 227 11.29 17.93 -6.27
CA LEU A 227 11.57 18.16 -7.68
C LEU A 227 10.27 18.37 -8.44
N GLY A 228 10.27 19.31 -9.37
CA GLY A 228 9.18 19.45 -10.33
C GLY A 228 9.25 18.36 -11.39
N LEU A 229 8.13 18.06 -12.03
CA LEU A 229 8.06 17.18 -13.18
C LEU A 229 7.34 17.91 -14.30
N ARG A 230 8.07 18.73 -15.07
CA ARG A 230 7.48 19.59 -16.12
C ARG A 230 6.71 18.77 -17.15
N ARG A 231 7.28 17.64 -17.59
CA ARG A 231 6.67 16.69 -18.53
C ARG A 231 5.30 16.18 -18.06
N PHE A 232 5.09 16.09 -16.75
CA PHE A 232 3.89 15.51 -16.16
C PHE A 232 2.99 16.54 -15.47
N GLU A 233 3.27 17.84 -15.62
CA GLU A 233 2.62 18.89 -14.83
C GLU A 233 1.09 18.85 -14.91
N LYS A 234 0.53 18.62 -16.10
CA LYS A 234 -0.92 18.52 -16.34
C LYS A 234 -1.59 17.34 -15.64
N ILE A 235 -0.83 16.30 -15.37
CA ILE A 235 -1.33 15.06 -14.78
C ILE A 235 -0.94 14.95 -13.30
N LEU A 236 -0.11 15.85 -12.76
CA LEU A 236 0.27 15.81 -11.35
C LEU A 236 -0.96 16.01 -10.45
N PRO A 237 -1.03 15.31 -9.30
CA PRO A 237 -2.04 15.60 -8.32
C PRO A 237 -1.89 17.01 -7.73
N ALA A 238 -3.00 17.55 -7.22
CA ALA A 238 -3.08 18.85 -6.58
C ALA A 238 -2.00 19.02 -5.49
N LYS A 239 -1.35 20.19 -5.46
CA LYS A 239 -0.14 20.45 -4.64
C LYS A 239 -0.34 20.14 -3.17
N ASP A 240 -1.49 20.49 -2.61
CA ASP A 240 -1.86 20.30 -1.20
C ASP A 240 -2.22 18.84 -0.84
N LYS A 241 -2.46 17.98 -1.85
CA LYS A 241 -2.81 16.56 -1.66
C LYS A 241 -1.65 15.59 -1.86
N ARG A 242 -0.51 16.04 -2.40
CA ARG A 242 0.67 15.18 -2.69
C ARG A 242 1.22 14.45 -1.46
N SER A 243 1.07 15.05 -0.26
CA SER A 243 1.43 14.39 1.00
C SER A 243 0.59 13.14 1.29
N ASN A 244 -0.70 13.14 0.91
CA ASN A 244 -1.58 11.98 1.05
C ASN A 244 -1.09 10.82 0.17
N CYS A 245 -0.65 11.10 -1.07
CA CYS A 245 -0.05 10.11 -1.95
C CYS A 245 1.21 9.51 -1.32
N ALA A 246 2.11 10.35 -0.82
CA ALA A 246 3.35 9.91 -0.19
C ALA A 246 3.14 9.07 1.09
N HIS A 247 2.13 9.40 1.90
CA HIS A 247 1.76 8.61 3.06
C HIS A 247 1.11 7.29 2.67
N PHE A 248 0.28 7.28 1.62
CA PHE A 248 -0.33 6.07 1.10
C PHE A 248 0.72 5.08 0.61
N ILE A 249 1.65 5.51 -0.26
CA ILE A 249 2.75 4.67 -0.77
C ILE A 249 3.55 4.07 0.38
N ARG A 250 3.91 4.89 1.39
CA ARG A 250 4.68 4.38 2.53
C ARG A 250 3.91 3.30 3.30
N ARG A 251 2.65 3.56 3.65
CA ARG A 251 1.81 2.59 4.36
C ARG A 251 1.54 1.34 3.52
N TRP A 252 1.46 1.47 2.20
CA TRP A 252 1.27 0.35 1.28
C TRP A 252 2.49 -0.59 1.32
N GLN A 253 3.69 -0.02 1.26
CA GLN A 253 4.96 -0.74 1.39
C GLN A 253 5.12 -1.43 2.74
N ASP A 254 4.64 -0.81 3.83
CA ASP A 254 4.72 -1.37 5.18
C ASP A 254 3.63 -2.44 5.46
N THR A 255 2.65 -2.63 4.56
CA THR A 255 1.52 -3.55 4.76
C THR A 255 1.65 -4.81 3.90
N LYS A 256 2.20 -5.89 4.48
CA LYS A 256 2.45 -7.18 3.81
C LYS A 256 1.24 -7.76 3.05
N LYS A 257 0.03 -7.59 3.58
CA LYS A 257 -1.22 -8.05 2.93
C LYS A 257 -1.39 -7.54 1.50
N TYR A 258 -0.96 -6.31 1.22
CA TYR A 258 -1.19 -5.64 -0.07
C TYR A 258 0.09 -5.52 -0.92
N GLU A 259 1.12 -6.31 -0.58
CA GLU A 259 2.43 -6.22 -1.22
C GLU A 259 2.39 -6.60 -2.71
N GLU A 260 1.67 -7.67 -3.06
CA GLU A 260 1.52 -8.09 -4.46
C GLU A 260 0.78 -7.04 -5.30
N ALA A 261 -0.27 -6.43 -4.73
CA ALA A 261 -1.00 -5.33 -5.35
C ALA A 261 -0.10 -4.11 -5.58
N PHE A 262 0.77 -3.78 -4.61
CA PHE A 262 1.75 -2.71 -4.76
C PHE A 262 2.70 -2.98 -5.93
N LEU A 263 3.26 -4.19 -6.02
CA LEU A 263 4.15 -4.57 -7.11
C LEU A 263 3.47 -4.55 -8.47
N LYS A 264 2.22 -5.03 -8.55
CA LYS A 264 1.44 -5.00 -9.78
C LYS A 264 1.21 -3.56 -10.24
N ALA A 265 0.76 -2.69 -9.34
CA ALA A 265 0.56 -1.28 -9.63
C ALA A 265 1.86 -0.55 -10.01
N HIS A 266 2.98 -0.91 -9.36
CA HIS A 266 4.30 -0.38 -9.70
C HIS A 266 4.75 -0.78 -11.12
N ARG A 267 4.58 -2.05 -11.52
CA ARG A 267 4.86 -2.49 -12.89
C ARG A 267 4.02 -1.76 -13.93
N GLU A 268 2.71 -1.68 -13.71
CA GLU A 268 1.79 -0.95 -14.60
C GLU A 268 2.16 0.54 -14.73
N PHE A 269 2.65 1.15 -13.63
CA PHE A 269 3.15 2.51 -13.66
C PHE A 269 4.44 2.61 -14.48
N GLN A 270 5.41 1.73 -14.25
CA GLN A 270 6.70 1.77 -14.94
C GLN A 270 6.56 1.57 -16.45
N GLU A 271 5.70 0.66 -16.89
CA GLU A 271 5.45 0.43 -18.33
C GLU A 271 5.02 1.71 -19.08
N LYS A 272 4.36 2.65 -18.37
CA LYS A 272 3.87 3.91 -18.95
C LYS A 272 4.77 5.13 -18.66
N TYR A 273 5.57 5.08 -17.59
CA TYR A 273 6.25 6.26 -17.03
C TYR A 273 7.72 6.00 -16.64
N ASP A 274 8.43 5.11 -17.32
CA ASP A 274 9.77 4.61 -16.93
C ASP A 274 10.85 5.70 -16.70
N ASP A 275 10.68 6.90 -17.25
CA ASP A 275 11.72 7.94 -17.29
C ASP A 275 11.33 9.23 -16.52
N ILE A 276 11.06 9.07 -15.22
CA ILE A 276 10.76 10.20 -14.32
C ILE A 276 12.00 10.79 -13.65
N THR A 277 13.15 10.11 -13.72
CA THR A 277 14.41 10.54 -13.11
C THR A 277 15.32 11.18 -14.17
N GLU A 278 15.49 12.50 -14.09
CA GLU A 278 16.34 13.25 -15.01
C GLU A 278 17.79 13.34 -14.52
N PRO A 279 18.79 13.47 -15.42
CA PRO A 279 20.20 13.57 -15.04
C PRO A 279 20.53 14.73 -14.09
N GLU A 280 19.75 15.79 -14.08
CA GLU A 280 19.96 16.99 -13.26
C GLU A 280 19.47 16.77 -11.81
N HIS A 281 18.73 15.69 -11.55
CA HIS A 281 18.23 15.38 -10.23
C HIS A 281 19.36 15.03 -9.25
N SER A 282 19.51 15.84 -8.20
CA SER A 282 20.49 15.60 -7.13
C SER A 282 20.14 14.35 -6.32
N ILE A 283 21.16 13.51 -6.03
CA ILE A 283 21.06 12.31 -5.18
C ILE A 283 20.30 12.60 -3.87
N GLY A 284 20.72 13.62 -3.12
CA GLY A 284 20.15 13.95 -1.81
C GLY A 284 18.63 14.15 -1.80
N LYS A 285 18.08 14.77 -2.86
CA LYS A 285 16.63 14.96 -3.02
C LYS A 285 15.90 13.64 -3.26
N LEU A 286 16.48 12.74 -4.06
CA LEU A 286 15.87 11.45 -4.40
C LEU A 286 15.93 10.42 -3.26
N THR A 287 16.85 10.55 -2.30
CA THR A 287 16.99 9.60 -1.17
C THR A 287 15.69 9.37 -0.37
N LYS A 288 14.75 10.31 -0.40
CA LYS A 288 13.47 10.24 0.34
C LYS A 288 12.34 9.57 -0.44
N VAL A 289 12.53 9.32 -1.74
CA VAL A 289 11.52 8.73 -2.62
C VAL A 289 11.63 7.22 -2.54
N SER A 290 10.59 6.52 -2.08
CA SER A 290 10.62 5.06 -1.90
C SER A 290 9.69 4.30 -2.82
N GLY A 291 8.73 4.98 -3.48
CA GLY A 291 7.69 4.31 -4.26
C GLY A 291 8.19 3.60 -5.51
N LEU A 292 9.33 4.00 -6.07
CA LEU A 292 9.70 3.67 -7.45
C LEU A 292 11.09 3.03 -7.53
N LYS A 293 11.15 1.80 -8.06
CA LYS A 293 12.42 1.08 -8.29
C LYS A 293 13.37 1.83 -9.24
N SER A 294 12.84 2.53 -10.25
CA SER A 294 13.66 3.36 -11.15
C SER A 294 14.45 4.44 -10.42
N VAL A 295 13.98 4.90 -9.25
CA VAL A 295 14.75 5.81 -8.41
C VAL A 295 15.91 5.10 -7.73
N ASP A 296 15.73 3.88 -7.24
CA ASP A 296 16.85 3.06 -6.74
C ASP A 296 17.87 2.81 -7.83
N ASP A 297 17.43 2.39 -9.03
CA ASP A 297 18.33 2.10 -10.14
C ASP A 297 19.11 3.35 -10.58
N PHE A 298 18.44 4.51 -10.62
CA PHE A 298 19.09 5.79 -10.90
C PHE A 298 20.12 6.15 -9.82
N LEU A 299 19.76 5.99 -8.54
CA LEU A 299 20.67 6.26 -7.42
C LEU A 299 21.88 5.33 -7.43
N LEU A 300 21.69 4.03 -7.65
CA LEU A 300 22.76 3.03 -7.75
C LEU A 300 23.71 3.37 -8.88
N LYS A 301 23.20 3.64 -10.10
CA LYS A 301 24.02 4.06 -11.24
C LYS A 301 24.77 5.37 -10.98
N ARG A 302 24.18 6.30 -10.24
CA ARG A 302 24.82 7.57 -9.86
C ARG A 302 25.91 7.41 -8.82
N VAL A 303 25.68 6.54 -7.85
CA VAL A 303 26.69 6.17 -6.85
C VAL A 303 27.83 5.44 -7.54
N ASP A 304 27.55 4.46 -8.41
CA ASP A 304 28.56 3.71 -9.14
C ASP A 304 29.48 4.61 -9.97
N LYS A 305 28.91 5.61 -10.65
CA LYS A 305 29.69 6.61 -11.40
C LYS A 305 30.67 7.40 -10.55
N LYS A 306 30.40 7.64 -9.26
CA LYS A 306 31.36 8.31 -8.37
C LYS A 306 32.65 7.49 -8.16
N PHE A 307 32.62 6.19 -8.46
CA PHE A 307 33.81 5.33 -8.40
C PHE A 307 34.62 5.32 -9.71
N GLU A 308 34.19 6.07 -10.74
CA GLU A 308 34.98 6.24 -11.97
C GLU A 308 36.14 7.23 -11.78
N ASN A 309 37.32 6.85 -12.29
CA ASN A 309 38.48 7.72 -12.52
C ASN A 309 38.83 8.74 -11.42
N GLY A 310 39.24 8.25 -10.25
CA GLY A 310 39.99 9.04 -9.28
C GLY A 310 39.20 10.13 -8.54
N GLU A 311 37.88 10.21 -8.72
CA GLU A 311 37.03 11.00 -7.84
C GLU A 311 37.13 10.45 -6.40
N LYS A 312 37.40 11.35 -5.45
CA LYS A 312 37.39 10.98 -4.03
C LYS A 312 35.94 10.77 -3.62
N VAL A 313 35.54 9.52 -3.47
CA VAL A 313 34.22 9.16 -2.96
C VAL A 313 34.11 9.62 -1.52
N ASP A 314 33.13 10.45 -1.21
CA ASP A 314 32.77 10.78 0.17
C ASP A 314 32.09 9.55 0.80
N ILE A 315 32.88 8.74 1.50
CA ILE A 315 32.43 7.50 2.14
C ILE A 315 31.38 7.75 3.23
N GLU A 316 31.44 8.89 3.90
CA GLU A 316 30.48 9.26 4.93
C GLU A 316 29.12 9.65 4.31
N GLU A 317 29.12 10.37 3.17
CA GLU A 317 27.92 10.61 2.38
C GLU A 317 27.33 9.28 1.84
N LEU A 318 28.18 8.41 1.30
CA LEU A 318 27.79 7.10 0.79
C LEU A 318 27.10 6.25 1.87
N SER A 319 27.74 6.12 3.03
CA SER A 319 27.21 5.33 4.17
C SER A 319 25.81 5.79 4.56
N LYS A 320 25.59 7.11 4.67
CA LYS A 320 24.27 7.69 4.98
C LYS A 320 23.21 7.38 3.94
N ILE A 321 23.58 7.39 2.65
CA ILE A 321 22.65 7.04 1.57
C ILE A 321 22.30 5.56 1.67
N VAL A 322 23.30 4.70 1.77
CA VAL A 322 23.15 3.25 1.73
C VAL A 322 22.36 2.74 2.95
N GLU A 323 22.72 3.15 4.17
CA GLU A 323 21.99 2.76 5.39
C GLU A 323 20.50 3.07 5.30
N LYS A 324 20.18 4.22 4.69
CA LYS A 324 18.80 4.65 4.51
C LYS A 324 18.11 3.81 3.43
N ARG A 325 18.74 3.61 2.26
CA ARG A 325 18.13 2.90 1.12
C ARG A 325 17.94 1.41 1.40
N LYS A 326 18.92 0.76 2.01
CA LYS A 326 18.86 -0.65 2.42
C LYS A 326 17.62 -0.96 3.28
N LYS A 327 17.22 -0.04 4.16
CA LYS A 327 16.04 -0.17 5.03
C LYS A 327 14.69 0.12 4.35
N LEU A 328 14.69 0.59 3.10
CA LEU A 328 13.46 0.86 2.35
C LEU A 328 12.98 -0.39 1.60
N PHE A 329 11.73 -0.33 1.13
CA PHE A 329 11.04 -1.45 0.49
C PHE A 329 11.87 -2.15 -0.59
N TRP A 330 12.48 -1.40 -1.52
CA TRP A 330 13.26 -1.99 -2.60
C TRP A 330 14.60 -2.56 -2.14
N GLY A 331 15.26 -1.95 -1.15
CA GLY A 331 16.50 -2.47 -0.56
C GLY A 331 16.28 -3.77 0.23
N GLN A 332 15.14 -3.90 0.91
CA GLN A 332 14.76 -5.14 1.63
C GLN A 332 14.35 -6.30 0.70
N ARG A 333 14.14 -6.03 -0.59
CA ARG A 333 13.57 -6.97 -1.57
C ARG A 333 14.54 -7.37 -2.67
N GLU A 334 15.80 -6.97 -2.56
CA GLU A 334 16.79 -7.26 -3.59
C GLU A 334 16.98 -8.78 -3.79
N PRO A 335 17.22 -9.23 -5.03
CA PRO A 335 17.23 -10.65 -5.34
C PRO A 335 18.45 -11.37 -4.77
N GLY A 336 18.23 -12.31 -3.86
CA GLY A 336 19.27 -13.23 -3.38
C GLY A 336 19.00 -13.69 -1.94
N ARG A 337 19.49 -14.87 -1.56
CA ARG A 337 19.48 -15.30 -0.14
C ARG A 337 20.33 -14.39 0.76
N ASN A 338 21.27 -13.63 0.17
CA ASN A 338 22.30 -12.90 0.87
C ASN A 338 22.23 -11.36 0.68
N GLY A 339 21.30 -10.83 -0.12
CA GLY A 339 21.17 -9.39 -0.43
C GLY A 339 21.40 -9.04 -1.92
N GLY A 340 21.40 -7.75 -2.27
CA GLY A 340 21.71 -7.26 -3.62
C GLY A 340 22.58 -6.00 -3.69
N ASP A 341 22.31 -5.10 -4.64
CA ASP A 341 23.14 -3.91 -4.92
C ASP A 341 23.28 -2.98 -3.69
N TRP A 342 22.20 -2.68 -2.96
CA TRP A 342 22.26 -1.83 -1.75
C TRP A 342 22.98 -2.52 -0.58
N ASP A 343 22.82 -3.83 -0.44
CA ASP A 343 23.56 -4.60 0.57
C ASP A 343 25.05 -4.66 0.25
N TYR A 344 25.41 -4.85 -1.01
CA TYR A 344 26.79 -4.81 -1.46
C TYR A 344 27.42 -3.44 -1.20
N LEU A 345 26.73 -2.35 -1.57
CA LEU A 345 27.24 -0.99 -1.29
C LEU A 345 27.41 -0.70 0.19
N TYR A 346 26.66 -1.37 1.08
CA TYR A 346 26.81 -1.23 2.53
C TYR A 346 28.15 -1.80 2.96
N HIS A 347 28.45 -3.03 2.52
CA HIS A 347 29.72 -3.67 2.82
C HIS A 347 30.90 -2.93 2.15
N VAL A 348 30.71 -2.37 0.94
CA VAL A 348 31.69 -1.47 0.31
C VAL A 348 31.95 -0.24 1.19
N SER A 349 30.90 0.43 1.67
CA SER A 349 31.08 1.66 2.45
C SER A 349 31.77 1.39 3.79
N GLU A 350 31.40 0.31 4.49
CA GLU A 350 32.03 -0.05 5.76
C GLU A 350 33.49 -0.46 5.57
N CYS A 351 33.79 -1.30 4.57
CA CYS A 351 35.15 -1.73 4.28
C CYS A 351 36.05 -0.54 3.90
N LEU A 352 35.59 0.33 2.98
CA LEU A 352 36.36 1.51 2.57
C LEU A 352 36.54 2.51 3.71
N LYS A 353 35.53 2.68 4.58
CA LYS A 353 35.62 3.56 5.76
C LYS A 353 36.72 3.11 6.71
N MET A 354 36.81 1.80 6.98
CA MET A 354 37.87 1.25 7.84
C MET A 354 39.25 1.39 7.19
N ILE A 355 39.38 1.13 5.89
CA ILE A 355 40.65 1.32 5.16
C ILE A 355 41.09 2.80 5.17
N ASP A 356 40.16 3.73 4.93
CA ASP A 356 40.45 5.17 4.86
C ASP A 356 40.73 5.80 6.24
N ASN A 357 40.18 5.25 7.32
CA ASN A 357 40.54 5.63 8.70
C ASN A 357 42.01 5.30 9.03
N GLY A 358 42.63 4.45 8.21
CA GLY A 358 44.02 4.07 8.32
C GLY A 358 44.23 2.85 9.23
N TYR A 359 45.38 2.23 9.04
CA TYR A 359 45.83 1.05 9.78
C TYR A 359 47.35 1.15 9.96
N PRO A 360 47.94 0.48 10.96
CA PRO A 360 49.39 0.44 11.15
C PRO A 360 50.08 -0.20 9.93
N LYS A 361 51.21 0.38 9.48
CA LYS A 361 51.90 -0.07 8.25
C LYS A 361 53.35 -0.50 8.44
N ASN A 362 53.98 -0.12 9.55
CA ASN A 362 55.44 -0.17 9.70
C ASN A 362 55.92 -0.92 10.95
N GLU A 363 55.01 -1.49 11.74
CA GLU A 363 55.37 -2.14 13.00
C GLU A 363 54.51 -3.38 13.23
N PHE A 364 55.13 -4.54 13.11
CA PHE A 364 54.49 -5.85 13.16
C PHE A 364 53.59 -6.05 14.39
N GLY A 365 54.09 -5.73 15.58
CA GLY A 365 53.32 -5.87 16.82
C GLY A 365 52.03 -5.06 16.80
N LYS A 366 52.09 -3.81 16.33
CA LYS A 366 50.93 -2.94 16.20
C LYS A 366 49.94 -3.43 15.14
N ILE A 367 50.41 -4.07 14.06
CA ILE A 367 49.53 -4.67 13.06
C ILE A 367 48.76 -5.84 13.65
N ILE A 368 49.42 -6.71 14.43
CA ILE A 368 48.74 -7.82 15.11
C ILE A 368 47.69 -7.29 16.07
N ASP A 369 48.07 -6.36 16.95
CA ASP A 369 47.15 -5.77 17.95
C ASP A 369 45.93 -5.13 17.25
N TYR A 370 46.18 -4.29 16.23
CA TYR A 370 45.13 -3.68 15.42
C TYR A 370 44.23 -4.74 14.77
N TYR A 371 44.83 -5.76 14.15
CA TYR A 371 44.07 -6.80 13.46
C TYR A 371 43.20 -7.61 14.41
N THR A 372 43.68 -7.95 15.61
CA THR A 372 42.90 -8.70 16.60
C THR A 372 41.80 -7.89 17.26
N ASP A 373 41.99 -6.57 17.38
CA ASP A 373 41.02 -5.65 17.98
C ASP A 373 39.91 -5.27 16.98
N GLU A 374 40.29 -4.74 15.81
CA GLU A 374 39.33 -4.15 14.86
C GLU A 374 39.63 -4.43 13.38
N GLY A 375 40.90 -4.65 13.00
CA GLY A 375 41.31 -4.80 11.59
C GLY A 375 40.69 -6.01 10.90
N TRP A 376 40.39 -7.08 11.63
CA TRP A 376 39.67 -8.25 11.12
C TRP A 376 38.29 -7.91 10.50
N ARG A 377 37.69 -6.78 10.89
CA ARG A 377 36.42 -6.33 10.33
C ARG A 377 36.53 -5.93 8.87
N ILE A 378 37.71 -5.50 8.40
CA ILE A 378 37.94 -5.20 6.97
C ILE A 378 37.73 -6.47 6.14
N ASP A 379 38.30 -7.59 6.57
CA ASP A 379 38.16 -8.89 5.92
C ASP A 379 36.73 -9.44 6.04
N HIS A 380 36.07 -9.20 7.18
CA HIS A 380 34.66 -9.54 7.37
C HIS A 380 33.78 -8.84 6.33
N GLU A 381 33.86 -7.51 6.25
CA GLU A 381 33.05 -6.70 5.33
C GLU A 381 33.37 -7.03 3.87
N PHE A 382 34.65 -7.20 3.52
CA PHE A 382 35.05 -7.62 2.17
C PHE A 382 34.47 -8.99 1.81
N ARG A 383 34.51 -9.96 2.73
CA ARG A 383 33.90 -11.28 2.51
C ARG A 383 32.39 -11.18 2.34
N LYS A 384 31.70 -10.40 3.16
CA LYS A 384 30.25 -10.18 3.02
C LYS A 384 29.90 -9.55 1.67
N ALA A 385 30.70 -8.60 1.19
CA ALA A 385 30.55 -8.08 -0.16
C ALA A 385 30.77 -9.20 -1.22
N ALA A 386 31.80 -10.03 -1.06
CA ALA A 386 32.10 -11.13 -1.96
C ALA A 386 30.98 -12.20 -2.02
N GLU A 387 30.31 -12.48 -0.90
CA GLU A 387 29.15 -13.39 -0.82
C GLU A 387 27.96 -12.93 -1.68
N ILE A 388 27.84 -11.62 -1.93
CA ILE A 388 26.73 -10.97 -2.65
C ILE A 388 27.14 -10.58 -4.08
N ARG A 389 28.45 -10.63 -4.40
CA ARG A 389 29.05 -10.17 -5.65
C ARG A 389 28.35 -10.66 -6.92
N ASN A 390 27.86 -11.90 -6.95
CA ASN A 390 27.23 -12.47 -8.15
C ASN A 390 25.77 -12.04 -8.33
N SER A 391 25.18 -11.36 -7.33
CA SER A 391 23.80 -10.89 -7.30
C SER A 391 23.67 -9.40 -7.65
N ILE A 392 24.78 -8.67 -7.77
CA ILE A 392 24.79 -7.25 -8.15
C ILE A 392 24.64 -7.09 -9.66
N SER A 393 24.10 -5.94 -10.09
CA SER A 393 23.84 -5.67 -11.51
C SER A 393 24.15 -4.25 -11.95
N LEU A 394 24.18 -3.28 -11.03
CA LEU A 394 24.23 -1.85 -11.38
C LEU A 394 25.49 -1.12 -10.87
N ILE A 395 26.36 -1.81 -10.13
CA ILE A 395 27.45 -1.19 -9.34
C ILE A 395 28.85 -1.79 -9.59
N GLU A 396 29.18 -2.06 -10.86
CA GLU A 396 30.44 -2.70 -11.23
C GLU A 396 31.68 -1.84 -10.93
N LYS A 397 31.60 -0.51 -10.98
CA LYS A 397 32.74 0.37 -10.67
C LYS A 397 33.05 0.37 -9.18
N ALA A 398 32.02 0.41 -8.33
CA ALA A 398 32.17 0.28 -6.88
C ALA A 398 32.87 -1.04 -6.52
N LYS A 399 32.50 -2.13 -7.20
CA LYS A 399 33.15 -3.44 -7.05
C LYS A 399 34.63 -3.41 -7.41
N SER A 400 34.99 -2.94 -8.60
CA SER A 400 36.41 -2.84 -8.99
C SER A 400 37.21 -1.93 -8.06
N HIS A 401 36.59 -0.85 -7.57
CA HIS A 401 37.23 0.05 -6.62
C HIS A 401 37.50 -0.61 -5.25
N LEU A 402 36.50 -1.31 -4.69
CA LEU A 402 36.65 -2.07 -3.45
C LEU A 402 37.77 -3.11 -3.58
N GLU A 403 37.76 -3.91 -4.65
CA GLU A 403 38.80 -4.93 -4.89
C GLU A 403 40.20 -4.29 -4.94
N SER A 404 40.35 -3.20 -5.68
CA SER A 404 41.63 -2.48 -5.77
C SER A 404 42.12 -1.98 -4.40
N LYS A 405 41.24 -1.34 -3.62
CA LYS A 405 41.57 -0.81 -2.30
C LYS A 405 41.88 -1.90 -1.28
N TYR A 406 41.11 -2.98 -1.29
CA TYR A 406 41.32 -4.12 -0.41
C TYR A 406 42.62 -4.85 -0.74
N TYR A 407 42.93 -5.09 -2.02
CA TYR A 407 44.20 -5.71 -2.40
C TYR A 407 45.41 -4.82 -2.12
N GLN A 408 45.27 -3.50 -2.23
CA GLN A 408 46.29 -2.57 -1.79
C GLN A 408 46.51 -2.70 -0.27
N TYR A 409 45.44 -2.71 0.52
CA TYR A 409 45.47 -2.93 1.96
C TYR A 409 46.20 -4.23 2.33
N LEU A 410 45.81 -5.36 1.73
CA LEU A 410 46.43 -6.65 1.97
C LEU A 410 47.91 -6.66 1.58
N ARG A 411 48.28 -6.01 0.47
CA ARG A 411 49.68 -5.92 0.04
C ARG A 411 50.51 -5.16 1.07
N GLU A 412 50.04 -3.99 1.52
CA GLU A 412 50.76 -3.18 2.51
C GLU A 412 50.96 -3.92 3.84
N ILE A 413 49.96 -4.68 4.29
CA ILE A 413 50.10 -5.56 5.47
C ILE A 413 51.11 -6.68 5.19
N ASN A 414 50.94 -7.42 4.09
CA ASN A 414 51.79 -8.56 3.76
C ASN A 414 53.27 -8.18 3.59
N ASP A 415 53.54 -7.00 3.03
CA ASP A 415 54.89 -6.47 2.89
C ASP A 415 55.52 -6.25 4.27
N CYS A 416 54.78 -5.63 5.21
CA CYS A 416 55.26 -5.46 6.59
C CYS A 416 55.50 -6.80 7.32
N PHE A 417 54.59 -7.76 7.16
CA PHE A 417 54.74 -9.13 7.69
C PHE A 417 55.99 -9.81 7.11
N SER A 418 56.17 -9.75 5.79
CA SER A 418 57.30 -10.38 5.09
C SER A 418 58.65 -9.76 5.48
N GLU A 419 58.72 -8.43 5.57
CA GLU A 419 59.92 -7.72 6.02
C GLU A 419 60.29 -8.12 7.45
N SER A 420 59.32 -8.06 8.36
CA SER A 420 59.53 -8.40 9.78
C SER A 420 59.95 -9.85 9.97
N PHE A 421 59.35 -10.78 9.21
CA PHE A 421 59.70 -12.19 9.26
C PHE A 421 61.09 -12.48 8.68
N SER A 422 61.44 -11.85 7.54
CA SER A 422 62.76 -12.03 6.91
C SER A 422 63.93 -11.54 7.77
N ILE A 423 63.71 -10.50 8.59
CA ILE A 423 64.68 -10.03 9.59
C ILE A 423 64.90 -11.08 10.70
N SER A 424 63.85 -11.82 11.07
CA SER A 424 63.90 -12.81 12.14
C SER A 424 64.34 -14.22 11.70
N ASN A 425 64.18 -14.57 10.42
CA ASN A 425 64.49 -15.88 9.87
C ASN A 425 65.03 -15.76 8.43
N SER A 426 66.36 -15.69 8.27
CA SER A 426 67.02 -15.48 6.98
C SER A 426 66.93 -16.66 6.00
N SER A 427 66.45 -17.83 6.44
CA SER A 427 66.35 -19.04 5.62
C SER A 427 65.04 -19.15 4.83
N ILE A 428 64.05 -18.31 5.11
CA ILE A 428 62.75 -18.33 4.42
C ILE A 428 62.67 -17.05 3.57
N PRO A 429 62.58 -17.17 2.23
CA PRO A 429 62.48 -16.00 1.38
C PRO A 429 61.16 -15.26 1.61
N PRO A 430 61.13 -13.92 1.51
CA PRO A 430 59.89 -13.16 1.61
C PRO A 430 58.88 -13.61 0.54
N GLN A 431 57.58 -13.50 0.84
CA GLN A 431 56.50 -14.00 -0.03
C GLN A 431 56.60 -13.47 -1.47
N SER A 432 57.01 -12.22 -1.64
CA SER A 432 57.22 -11.56 -2.94
C SER A 432 58.31 -12.20 -3.81
N LYS A 433 59.22 -12.97 -3.21
CA LYS A 433 60.33 -13.66 -3.89
C LYS A 433 60.16 -15.18 -3.93
N VAL A 434 59.08 -15.72 -3.35
CA VAL A 434 58.86 -17.17 -3.27
C VAL A 434 58.95 -17.81 -4.65
N PHE A 435 58.27 -17.23 -5.65
CA PHE A 435 58.28 -17.75 -7.03
C PHE A 435 59.64 -17.67 -7.74
N GLU A 436 60.52 -16.77 -7.32
CA GLU A 436 61.89 -16.66 -7.86
C GLU A 436 62.82 -17.75 -7.30
N THR A 437 62.42 -18.39 -6.21
CA THR A 437 63.21 -19.40 -5.49
C THR A 437 62.72 -20.84 -5.71
N ILE A 438 61.73 -21.06 -6.57
CA ILE A 438 61.13 -22.38 -6.80
C ILE A 438 61.90 -23.13 -7.89
N GLU A 439 62.38 -24.33 -7.56
CA GLU A 439 63.02 -25.24 -8.51
C GLU A 439 61.99 -26.16 -9.18
N GLU A 440 62.32 -26.65 -10.38
CA GLU A 440 61.50 -27.61 -11.11
C GLU A 440 61.29 -28.89 -10.28
N GLY A 441 60.03 -29.29 -10.06
CA GLY A 441 59.65 -30.42 -9.19
C GLY A 441 59.23 -30.03 -7.76
N SER A 442 59.29 -28.74 -7.42
CA SER A 442 58.78 -28.24 -6.13
C SER A 442 57.25 -28.24 -6.07
N ALA A 443 56.68 -28.49 -4.88
CA ALA A 443 55.25 -28.37 -4.61
C ALA A 443 54.95 -27.12 -3.77
N ILE A 444 53.99 -26.30 -4.22
CA ILE A 444 53.50 -25.14 -3.47
C ILE A 444 52.27 -25.56 -2.69
N ILE A 445 52.33 -25.45 -1.36
CA ILE A 445 51.17 -25.63 -0.49
C ILE A 445 50.68 -24.25 -0.08
N ILE A 446 49.50 -23.87 -0.56
CA ILE A 446 48.83 -22.64 -0.14
C ILE A 446 47.99 -23.00 1.08
N VAL A 447 48.40 -22.54 2.24
CA VAL A 447 47.65 -22.67 3.48
C VAL A 447 46.89 -21.36 3.69
N ASP A 448 45.55 -21.41 3.68
CA ASP A 448 44.73 -20.29 4.12
C ASP A 448 44.96 -20.11 5.63
N ALA A 449 45.69 -19.06 6.02
CA ALA A 449 45.99 -18.80 7.42
C ALA A 449 44.69 -18.51 8.19
N LEU A 450 44.71 -18.75 9.50
CA LEU A 450 43.60 -18.54 10.43
C LEU A 450 42.76 -17.31 10.11
N ARG A 451 41.57 -17.54 9.54
CA ARG A 451 40.53 -16.54 9.25
C ARG A 451 39.93 -16.05 10.57
N TYR A 452 40.63 -15.15 11.24
CA TYR A 452 40.27 -14.65 12.56
C TYR A 452 38.87 -14.04 12.57
N GLU A 453 38.44 -13.41 11.47
CA GLU A 453 37.10 -12.88 11.31
C GLU A 453 36.01 -13.98 11.25
N LEU A 454 36.32 -15.16 10.71
CA LEU A 454 35.40 -16.31 10.78
C LEU A 454 35.30 -16.86 12.21
N ALA A 455 36.41 -16.87 12.95
CA ALA A 455 36.40 -17.25 14.36
C ALA A 455 35.57 -16.26 15.21
N GLN A 456 35.70 -14.96 14.94
CA GLN A 456 34.88 -13.92 15.58
C GLN A 456 33.39 -14.07 15.26
N ASP A 457 33.03 -14.36 14.01
CA ASP A 457 31.64 -14.65 13.62
C ASP A 457 31.09 -15.84 14.42
N LEU A 458 31.85 -16.95 14.54
CA LEU A 458 31.44 -18.12 15.32
C LEU A 458 31.26 -17.85 16.82
N ILE A 459 32.05 -16.93 17.38
CA ILE A 459 31.94 -16.50 18.79
C ILE A 459 30.73 -15.57 18.99
N GLY A 460 30.41 -14.74 17.99
CA GLY A 460 29.25 -13.85 17.97
C GLY A 460 27.92 -14.59 17.77
N ASP A 461 27.90 -15.64 16.95
CA ASP A 461 26.76 -16.53 16.67
C ASP A 461 26.50 -17.53 17.81
N LYS A 462 26.49 -17.10 19.07
CA LYS A 462 26.13 -17.93 20.25
C LYS A 462 24.63 -18.33 20.29
N GLU A 463 24.13 -18.88 19.20
CA GLU A 463 23.23 -20.03 19.14
C GLU A 463 23.80 -21.09 18.17
N VAL A 464 25.06 -21.52 18.36
CA VAL A 464 25.53 -22.76 17.74
C VAL A 464 24.77 -23.92 18.40
N ARG A 465 23.67 -24.36 17.77
CA ARG A 465 23.05 -25.64 18.06
C ARG A 465 24.09 -26.72 17.80
N PRO A 466 24.41 -27.59 18.77
CA PRO A 466 25.32 -28.69 18.54
C PRO A 466 24.68 -29.62 17.52
N TYR A 467 25.22 -29.66 16.31
CA TYR A 467 25.04 -30.79 15.42
C TYR A 467 25.76 -31.97 16.06
N LEU A 468 25.03 -32.71 16.89
CA LEU A 468 25.43 -34.05 17.29
C LEU A 468 25.26 -34.95 16.08
N VAL A 469 26.41 -35.46 15.65
CA VAL A 469 26.61 -36.55 14.70
C VAL A 469 25.79 -37.77 15.13
N HIS A 470 25.11 -38.39 14.17
CA HIS A 470 24.82 -39.82 14.20
C HIS A 470 25.58 -40.50 13.07
#